data_AF-A0AAJ3SDH2-F1
#
_entry.id   AF-A0AAJ3SDH2-F1
#
_cell.length_a   1.000
_cell.length_b   1.000
_cell.length_c   1.000
_cell.angle_alpha   90.00
_cell.angle_beta   90.00
_cell.angle_gamma   90.00
#
_symmetry.space_group_name_H-M   'P 1'
#
loop_
_entity.id
_entity.type
_entity.pdbx_description
1 polymer ?
#
loop_
_entity_poly.entity_id
_entity_poly.type
_entity_poly.pdbx_seq_one_letter_code
_entity_poly.pdbx_strand_id
1 'polypeptide(L)'
;MGGISIWQLLIIAVIVVLLFGTKKLRGIGGDLGSAVKGFKKAMSDEDAAAKDAKDADFEQKNISEKNTSESKSAEQSTEKQKDKEQV
;
A
#
# COMPACT_ATOMS: atom_id res chain seq x y z
N MET A 1 -25.62 6.19 29.21
CA MET A 1 -24.24 5.93 28.77
C MET A 1 -24.25 5.75 27.26
N GLY A 2 -23.97 6.82 26.52
CA GLY A 2 -23.97 6.78 25.05
C GLY A 2 -22.78 5.99 24.53
N GLY A 3 -23.04 4.86 23.87
CA GLY A 3 -22.00 4.03 23.28
C GLY A 3 -21.28 4.73 22.12
N ILE A 4 -20.11 4.20 21.78
CA ILE A 4 -19.36 4.60 20.59
C ILE A 4 -20.21 4.22 19.38
N SER A 5 -20.75 5.22 18.66
CA SER A 5 -21.52 4.98 17.45
C SER A 5 -20.61 4.99 16.21
N ILE A 6 -21.03 4.23 15.19
CA ILE A 6 -20.28 4.03 13.94
C ILE A 6 -19.94 5.37 13.28
N TRP A 7 -20.82 6.37 13.41
CA TRP A 7 -20.64 7.69 12.82
C TRP A 7 -19.46 8.46 13.42
N GLN A 8 -19.22 8.30 14.73
CA GLN A 8 -18.09 8.90 15.41
C GLN A 8 -16.77 8.24 14.98
N LEU A 9 -16.77 6.91 14.83
CA LEU A 9 -15.59 6.19 14.34
C LEU A 9 -15.19 6.61 12.91
N LEU A 10 -16.16 6.84 12.02
CA LEU A 10 -15.88 7.34 10.67
C LEU A 10 -15.24 8.73 10.68
N ILE A 11 -15.75 9.64 11.51
CA ILE A 11 -15.18 11.00 11.63
C ILE A 11 -13.74 10.94 12.15
N ILE A 12 -13.48 10.11 13.17
CA ILE A 12 -12.13 9.90 13.71
C ILE A 12 -11.21 9.29 12.65
N ALA A 13 -11.68 8.30 11.90
CA ALA A 13 -10.90 7.67 10.84
C ALA A 13 -10.47 8.68 9.75
N VAL A 14 -11.37 9.59 9.34
CA VAL A 14 -11.03 10.65 8.37
C VAL A 14 -9.91 11.55 8.91
N ILE A 15 -9.99 11.97 10.17
CA ILE A 15 -8.97 12.81 10.79
C ILE A 15 -7.62 12.08 10.82
N VAL A 16 -7.59 10.82 11.23
CA VAL A 16 -6.36 9.99 11.23
C VAL A 16 -5.77 9.90 9.83
N VAL A 17 -6.60 9.68 8.81
CA VAL A 17 -6.14 9.62 7.41
C VAL A 17 -5.55 10.94 6.93
N LEU A 18 -6.10 12.08 7.35
CA LEU A 18 -5.57 13.40 7.02
C LEU A 18 -4.24 13.69 7.74
N LEU A 19 -4.10 13.28 9.00
CA LEU A 19 -2.87 13.48 9.79
C LEU A 19 -1.70 12.63 9.29
N PHE A 20 -1.95 11.34 9.06
CA PHE A 20 -0.91 10.39 8.64
C PHE A 20 -0.72 10.36 7.12
N GLY A 21 -1.71 10.84 6.35
CA GLY A 21 -1.75 10.77 4.91
C GLY A 21 -2.02 9.34 4.38
N THR A 22 -2.67 9.25 3.22
CA THR A 22 -3.03 7.95 2.62
C THR A 22 -1.82 7.09 2.23
N LYS A 23 -0.65 7.69 1.96
CA LYS A 23 0.59 6.97 1.61
C LYS A 23 1.10 6.08 2.75
N LYS A 24 1.15 6.59 3.99
CA LYS A 24 1.61 5.83 5.17
C LYS A 24 0.61 4.73 5.53
N LEU A 25 -0.69 5.07 5.51
CA LEU A 25 -1.78 4.14 5.78
C LEU A 25 -1.89 3.03 4.72
N ARG A 26 -1.59 3.28 3.45
CA ARG A 26 -1.63 2.26 2.41
C ARG A 26 -0.53 1.21 2.58
N GLY A 27 0.69 1.63 2.93
CA GLY A 27 1.79 0.70 3.18
C GLY A 27 1.49 -0.22 4.36
N ILE A 28 1.29 0.37 5.54
CA ILE A 28 1.03 -0.38 6.79
C ILE A 28 -0.32 -1.12 6.72
N GLY A 29 -1.35 -0.50 6.16
CA GLY A 29 -2.67 -1.10 6.02
C GLY A 29 -2.74 -2.23 4.99
N GLY A 30 -1.85 -2.24 3.99
CA GLY A 30 -1.73 -3.35 3.05
C GLY A 30 -1.22 -4.63 3.71
N ASP A 31 -0.17 -4.49 4.54
CA ASP A 31 0.43 -5.61 5.26
C ASP A 31 -0.51 -6.14 6.35
N LEU A 32 -1.05 -5.26 7.19
CA LEU A 32 -2.01 -5.66 8.22
C LEU A 32 -3.31 -6.19 7.60
N GLY A 33 -3.79 -5.57 6.52
CA GLY A 33 -5.00 -6.01 5.83
C GLY A 33 -4.84 -7.39 5.21
N SER A 34 -3.66 -7.72 4.68
CA SER A 34 -3.36 -9.04 4.13
C SER A 34 -3.32 -10.12 5.21
N ALA A 35 -2.72 -9.83 6.37
CA ALA A 35 -2.71 -10.73 7.52
C ALA A 35 -4.12 -10.99 8.04
N VAL A 36 -4.94 -9.94 8.20
CA VAL A 36 -6.35 -10.07 8.64
C VAL A 36 -7.20 -10.79 7.60
N LYS A 37 -6.93 -10.61 6.29
CA LYS A 37 -7.63 -11.33 5.21
C LYS A 37 -7.36 -12.83 5.27
N GLY A 38 -6.11 -13.24 5.50
CA GLY A 38 -5.74 -14.65 5.70
C GLY A 38 -6.42 -15.24 6.94
N PHE A 39 -6.45 -14.50 8.05
CA PHE A 39 -7.13 -14.91 9.27
C PHE A 39 -8.65 -15.07 9.07
N LYS A 40 -9.31 -14.08 8.43
CA LYS A 40 -10.74 -14.18 8.07
C LYS A 40 -11.01 -15.38 7.19
N LYS A 41 -10.16 -15.64 6.19
CA LYS A 41 -10.31 -16.78 5.27
C LYS A 41 -10.12 -18.11 5.99
N ALA A 42 -9.12 -18.25 6.85
CA ALA A 42 -8.92 -19.47 7.64
C ALA A 42 -10.09 -19.74 8.60
N MET A 43 -10.58 -18.71 9.31
CA MET A 43 -11.78 -18.83 10.14
C MET A 43 -13.03 -19.20 9.31
N SER A 44 -13.20 -18.57 8.15
CA SER A 44 -14.35 -18.84 7.28
C SER A 44 -14.24 -20.22 6.60
N ASP A 45 -13.04 -20.72 6.32
CA ASP A 45 -12.80 -22.06 5.78
C ASP A 45 -13.00 -23.14 6.85
N GLU A 46 -12.71 -22.88 8.14
CA GLU A 46 -13.13 -23.79 9.22
C GLU A 46 -14.66 -23.86 9.37
N ASP A 47 -15.36 -22.73 9.25
CA ASP A 47 -16.83 -22.69 9.25
C ASP A 47 -17.44 -23.29 7.96
N ALA A 48 -16.77 -23.16 6.81
CA ALA A 48 -17.23 -23.65 5.51
C ALA A 48 -16.79 -25.09 5.17
N ALA A 49 -15.76 -25.63 5.83
CA ALA A 49 -15.36 -27.04 5.74
C ALA A 49 -16.45 -27.99 6.27
N ALA A 50 -17.43 -27.47 7.01
CA ALA A 50 -18.65 -28.18 7.33
C ALA A 50 -19.68 -28.24 6.18
N LYS A 51 -19.47 -27.53 5.05
CA LYS A 51 -20.45 -27.47 3.94
C LYS A 51 -19.94 -27.73 2.53
N ASP A 52 -18.81 -27.22 2.04
CA ASP A 52 -18.46 -27.44 0.62
C ASP A 52 -16.95 -27.35 0.36
N ALA A 53 -16.34 -28.49 0.00
CA ALA A 53 -14.94 -28.62 -0.34
C ALA A 53 -14.69 -28.31 -1.83
N LYS A 54 -14.63 -27.03 -2.22
CA LYS A 54 -13.96 -26.57 -3.46
C LYS A 54 -13.43 -25.15 -3.32
N ASP A 55 -12.26 -24.93 -3.90
CA ASP A 55 -11.61 -23.66 -4.26
C ASP A 55 -10.61 -23.04 -3.25
N ALA A 56 -9.34 -23.37 -3.48
CA ALA A 56 -8.24 -22.43 -3.30
C ALA A 56 -7.18 -22.65 -4.40
N ASP A 57 -7.54 -22.25 -5.62
CA ASP A 57 -6.59 -21.96 -6.70
C ASP A 57 -5.84 -20.66 -6.35
N PHE A 58 -4.52 -20.73 -6.17
CA PHE A 58 -3.66 -19.57 -5.97
C PHE A 58 -2.89 -19.30 -7.26
N GLU A 59 -3.47 -18.51 -8.16
CA GLU A 59 -2.74 -17.94 -9.29
C GLU A 59 -1.76 -16.86 -8.81
N GLN A 60 -0.47 -17.20 -8.85
CA GLN A 60 0.65 -16.29 -8.66
C GLN A 60 0.80 -15.38 -9.89
N LYS A 61 0.03 -14.29 -9.95
CA LYS A 61 0.26 -13.27 -10.98
C LYS A 61 1.36 -12.30 -10.57
N ASN A 62 2.57 -12.61 -11.03
CA ASN A 62 3.70 -11.70 -11.15
C ASN A 62 3.25 -10.33 -11.68
N ILE A 63 3.61 -9.24 -10.98
CA ILE A 63 3.65 -7.90 -11.58
C ILE A 63 5.02 -7.28 -11.33
N SER A 64 5.66 -7.00 -12.46
CA SER A 64 7.05 -6.62 -12.66
C SER A 64 7.47 -5.33 -11.98
N GLU A 65 8.77 -5.27 -11.70
CA GLU A 65 9.60 -4.07 -11.85
C GLU A 65 9.11 -3.17 -13.00
N LYS A 66 8.72 -1.94 -12.67
CA LYS A 66 9.02 -0.71 -13.43
C LYS A 66 8.38 0.46 -12.67
N ASN A 67 9.21 1.31 -12.07
CA ASN A 67 9.02 2.77 -12.00
C ASN A 67 10.26 3.45 -11.40
N THR A 68 11.40 3.26 -12.07
CA THR A 68 12.41 4.31 -12.17
C THR A 68 12.21 4.95 -13.53
N SER A 69 11.78 6.22 -13.55
CA SER A 69 12.21 7.24 -14.51
C SER A 69 11.54 8.57 -14.18
N GLU A 70 12.37 9.46 -13.63
CA GLU A 70 12.51 10.86 -14.04
C GLU A 70 11.32 11.81 -13.87
N SER A 71 11.32 12.54 -12.75
CA SER A 71 10.97 13.96 -12.78
C SER A 71 12.29 14.75 -12.89
N LYS A 72 12.52 15.27 -14.08
CA LYS A 72 13.67 16.11 -14.47
C LYS A 72 13.20 17.56 -14.44
N SER A 73 13.55 18.32 -13.40
CA SER A 73 13.72 19.77 -13.47
C SER A 73 14.22 20.32 -12.13
N ALA A 74 15.51 20.66 -12.06
CA ALA A 74 16.01 21.95 -11.59
C ALA A 74 17.51 21.87 -11.31
N GLU A 75 18.24 22.80 -11.92
CA GLU A 75 19.46 23.41 -11.38
C GLU A 75 20.80 22.67 -11.53
N GLN A 76 21.48 22.87 -12.67
CA GLN A 76 22.94 23.03 -12.67
C GLN A 76 23.41 23.84 -13.88
N SER A 77 23.29 25.16 -13.79
CA SER A 77 23.96 26.11 -14.67
C SER A 77 24.83 27.03 -13.81
N THR A 78 26.00 26.56 -13.39
CA THR A 78 27.07 27.43 -12.88
C THR A 78 28.44 26.73 -12.99
N GLU A 79 29.33 27.38 -13.74
CA GLU A 79 30.80 27.35 -13.65
C GLU A 79 31.66 26.11 -14.02
N LYS A 80 32.34 26.26 -15.18
CA LYS A 80 33.81 26.39 -15.32
C LYS A 80 34.71 25.12 -15.29
N GLN A 81 35.14 24.69 -16.48
CA GLN A 81 36.45 24.14 -16.88
C GLN A 81 36.34 23.90 -18.41
N LYS A 82 36.93 24.64 -19.35
CA LYS A 82 38.32 25.05 -19.65
C LYS A 82 39.33 23.89 -19.58
N ASP A 83 40.10 23.79 -20.68
CA ASP A 83 41.16 22.82 -21.02
C ASP A 83 40.66 21.46 -21.54
N LYS A 84 41.20 20.82 -22.57
CA LYS A 84 42.24 21.07 -23.60
C LYS A 84 42.22 19.80 -24.48
N GLU A 85 42.91 19.85 -25.62
CA GLU A 85 43.16 18.74 -26.58
C GLU A 85 42.02 18.51 -27.58
N GLN A 86 42.15 18.98 -28.84
CA GLN A 86 43.03 18.44 -29.90
C GLN A 86 43.05 16.92 -29.92
N VAL A 87 42.20 16.32 -30.76
CA VAL A 87 42.63 15.61 -31.99
C VAL A 87 41.53 15.74 -33.03
#